data_AF-A0A9X6YL26-F1
#
_entry.id   AF-A0A9X6YL26-F1
#
_cell.length_a   1.000
_cell.length_b   1.000
_cell.length_c   1.000
_cell.angle_alpha   90.00
_cell.angle_beta   90.00
_cell.angle_gamma   90.00
#
_symmetry.space_group_name_H-M   'P 1'
#
loop_
_entity.id
_entity.type
_entity.pdbx_description
1 polymer ?
#
loop_
_entity_poly.entity_id
_entity_poly.type
_entity_poly.pdbx_seq_one_letter_code
_entity_poly.pdbx_strand_id
1 'polypeptide(L)'
;MKNKQKQLVKGIILATALGLGWGIAGDISHAADNESSQIQTIKEWNRNTVYTKGAIVTYNEKQYKAKGTVLEYSPDEAKDELLDVWELFTDWKGNKIYDKDAIVTYKGIQYKAKLPGTGGLAPDKSKNLFK
;
A
#
# COMPACT_ATOMS: atom_id res chain seq x y z
N MET A 1 32.82 -26.25 2.64
CA MET A 1 31.74 -26.47 1.65
C MET A 1 30.70 -27.42 2.24
N LYS A 2 29.42 -27.00 2.22
CA LYS A 2 28.16 -27.77 2.42
C LYS A 2 27.95 -28.49 3.77
N ASN A 3 26.77 -28.62 4.39
CA ASN A 3 25.44 -27.97 4.43
C ASN A 3 24.59 -28.85 5.40
N LYS A 4 23.47 -28.31 5.95
CA LYS A 4 22.29 -29.02 6.53
C LYS A 4 22.42 -29.39 8.03
N GLN A 5 21.43 -29.24 8.92
CA GLN A 5 19.96 -29.19 8.83
C GLN A 5 19.34 -28.47 10.05
N LYS A 6 18.07 -28.05 9.89
CA LYS A 6 17.15 -27.40 10.84
C LYS A 6 16.90 -28.25 12.10
N GLN A 7 16.61 -27.61 13.24
CA GLN A 7 15.47 -27.98 14.11
C GLN A 7 14.93 -26.76 14.88
N LEU A 8 13.60 -26.63 14.84
CA LEU A 8 12.76 -25.77 15.66
C LEU A 8 12.76 -26.26 17.12
N VAL A 9 12.85 -25.36 18.09
CA VAL A 9 12.34 -25.61 19.44
C VAL A 9 11.51 -24.42 19.91
N LYS A 10 10.20 -24.67 19.99
CA LYS A 10 9.21 -23.90 20.74
C LYS A 10 9.58 -23.91 22.24
N GLY A 11 9.50 -22.75 22.88
CA GLY A 11 9.49 -22.56 24.34
C GLY A 11 9.29 -21.06 24.58
N ILE A 12 8.46 -20.58 25.51
CA ILE A 12 8.18 -21.09 26.85
C ILE A 12 6.70 -20.81 27.21
N ILE A 13 6.15 -21.71 28.01
CA ILE A 13 4.80 -21.75 28.57
C ILE A 13 4.79 -21.03 29.93
N LEU A 14 3.61 -20.48 30.28
CA LEU A 14 2.99 -20.41 31.61
C LEU A 14 3.19 -19.16 32.48
N ALA A 15 2.08 -18.48 32.74
CA ALA A 15 1.69 -18.14 34.11
C ALA A 15 0.16 -18.28 34.24
N THR A 16 -0.27 -19.36 34.91
CA THR A 16 -1.62 -19.47 35.46
C THR A 16 -1.72 -18.52 36.64
N ALA A 17 -2.58 -17.51 36.55
CA ALA A 17 -3.05 -16.77 37.71
C ALA A 17 -4.54 -17.03 37.88
N LEU A 18 -4.88 -17.88 38.85
CA LEU A 18 -6.23 -18.01 39.38
C LEU A 18 -6.52 -16.79 40.24
N GLY A 19 -7.55 -16.03 39.89
CA GLY A 19 -8.06 -14.92 40.68
C GLY A 19 -9.53 -14.67 40.36
N LEU A 20 -10.41 -15.31 41.13
CA LEU A 20 -11.85 -15.01 41.20
C LEU A 20 -12.05 -13.58 41.71
N GLY A 21 -12.92 -12.79 41.06
CA GLY A 21 -13.19 -11.43 41.51
C GLY A 21 -14.17 -10.63 40.64
N TRP A 22 -15.47 -10.85 40.85
CA TRP A 22 -16.58 -9.88 40.89
C TRP A 22 -16.54 -8.64 39.96
N GLY A 23 -17.58 -8.53 39.14
CA GLY A 23 -17.79 -7.42 38.21
C GLY A 23 -18.05 -6.06 38.87
N ILE A 24 -17.69 -5.02 38.12
CA ILE A 24 -18.14 -3.65 38.30
C ILE A 24 -18.05 -2.94 36.94
N ALA A 25 -19.18 -2.29 36.60
CA ALA A 25 -19.36 -1.17 35.69
C ALA A 25 -18.79 -1.25 34.26
N GLY A 26 -19.68 -1.09 33.29
CA GLY A 26 -19.34 -0.74 31.92
C GLY A 26 -18.57 0.59 31.83
N ASP A 27 -17.94 0.74 30.67
CA ASP A 27 -16.99 1.76 30.25
C ASP A 27 -15.56 1.61 30.80
N ILE A 28 -14.69 1.01 29.97
CA ILE A 28 -13.65 1.71 29.19
C ILE A 28 -13.05 0.61 28.29
N SER A 29 -13.68 0.35 27.15
CA SER A 29 -12.97 -0.35 26.07
C SER A 29 -12.17 0.69 25.31
N HIS A 30 -10.88 0.68 25.63
CA HIS A 30 -9.81 1.10 24.74
C HIS A 30 -10.10 0.67 23.30
N ALA A 31 -10.29 1.63 22.42
CA ALA A 31 -9.87 1.51 21.04
C ALA A 31 -8.88 2.67 20.81
N ALA A 32 -7.62 2.42 21.13
CA ALA A 32 -6.56 3.07 20.39
C ALA A 32 -6.71 2.56 18.96
N ASP A 33 -7.49 3.29 18.17
CA ASP A 33 -7.67 3.09 16.75
C ASP A 33 -6.36 3.48 16.05
N ASN A 34 -5.37 2.61 16.21
CA ASN A 34 -4.35 2.36 15.23
C ASN A 34 -5.09 1.67 14.08
N GLU A 35 -5.86 2.47 13.35
CA GLU A 35 -6.63 2.05 12.21
C GLU A 35 -5.62 1.68 11.13
N SER A 36 -5.28 0.40 11.12
CA SER A 36 -4.96 -0.41 9.97
C SER A 36 -4.52 0.41 8.77
N SER A 37 -3.20 0.54 8.59
CA SER A 37 -2.64 0.81 7.26
C SER A 37 -3.02 -0.36 6.36
N GLN A 38 -4.28 -0.37 5.91
CA GLN A 38 -4.73 -1.20 4.82
C GLN A 38 -3.90 -0.75 3.64
N ILE A 39 -2.81 -1.46 3.38
CA ILE A 39 -2.17 -1.45 2.08
C ILE A 39 -3.29 -1.89 1.13
N GLN A 40 -3.96 -0.93 0.50
CA GLN A 40 -4.90 -1.23 -0.56
C GLN A 40 -4.07 -1.93 -1.63
N THR A 41 -4.21 -3.25 -1.69
CA THR A 41 -3.59 -4.06 -2.73
C THR A 41 -4.27 -3.69 -4.04
N ILE A 42 -3.65 -2.75 -4.76
CA ILE A 42 -4.07 -2.34 -6.11
C ILE A 42 -3.92 -3.56 -7.02
N LYS A 43 -5.02 -3.94 -7.68
CA LYS A 43 -5.08 -5.14 -8.51
C LYS A 43 -4.29 -4.97 -9.80
N GLU A 44 -3.72 -6.06 -10.31
CA GLU A 44 -3.13 -6.10 -11.64
C GLU A 44 -4.22 -5.91 -12.72
N TRP A 45 -3.88 -5.23 -13.81
CA TRP A 45 -4.77 -5.08 -14.95
C TRP A 45 -5.08 -6.46 -15.57
N ASN A 46 -6.32 -6.61 -16.00
CA ASN A 46 -6.87 -7.82 -16.60
C ASN A 46 -7.84 -7.44 -17.71
N ARG A 47 -7.64 -8.02 -18.89
CA ARG A 47 -8.43 -7.77 -20.11
C ARG A 47 -9.92 -8.10 -19.96
N ASN A 48 -10.27 -9.07 -19.12
CA ASN A 48 -11.65 -9.55 -18.95
C ASN A 48 -12.41 -8.78 -17.86
N THR A 49 -11.85 -7.69 -17.35
CA THR A 49 -12.45 -6.88 -16.29
C THR A 49 -12.86 -5.53 -16.84
N VAL A 50 -14.05 -5.07 -16.46
CA VAL A 50 -14.51 -3.71 -16.72
C VAL A 50 -14.00 -2.78 -15.62
N TYR A 51 -13.29 -1.73 -16.00
CA TYR A 51 -12.82 -0.71 -15.06
C TYR A 51 -13.69 0.53 -15.19
N THR A 52 -14.27 0.99 -14.09
CA THR A 52 -15.03 2.25 -14.06
C THR A 52 -14.10 3.42 -13.75
N LYS A 53 -14.58 4.64 -14.03
CA LYS A 53 -13.85 5.88 -13.74
C LYS A 53 -13.32 5.90 -12.30
N GLY A 54 -12.04 6.17 -12.14
CA GLY A 54 -11.36 6.21 -10.85
C GLY A 54 -10.77 4.88 -10.39
N ALA A 55 -11.08 3.77 -11.05
CA ALA A 55 -10.42 2.49 -10.76
C ALA A 55 -8.90 2.59 -10.97
N ILE A 56 -8.13 2.01 -10.05
CA ILE A 56 -6.67 2.01 -10.11
C ILE A 56 -6.20 0.58 -10.34
N VAL A 57 -5.28 0.40 -11.29
CA VAL A 57 -4.69 -0.90 -11.65
C VAL A 57 -3.19 -0.80 -11.75
N THR A 58 -2.50 -1.92 -11.52
CA THR A 58 -1.07 -2.07 -11.81
C THR A 58 -0.90 -2.71 -13.19
N TYR A 59 -0.08 -2.10 -14.04
CA TYR A 59 0.28 -2.59 -15.37
C TYR A 59 1.72 -2.17 -15.68
N ASN A 60 2.56 -3.11 -16.10
CA ASN A 60 3.99 -2.87 -16.37
C ASN A 60 4.68 -2.10 -15.22
N GLU A 61 4.49 -2.60 -13.98
CA GLU A 61 5.05 -2.04 -12.73
C GLU A 61 4.62 -0.59 -12.42
N LYS A 62 3.68 -0.03 -13.18
CA LYS A 62 3.11 1.30 -12.97
C LYS A 62 1.64 1.22 -12.62
N GLN A 63 1.19 2.19 -11.85
CA GLN A 63 -0.21 2.34 -11.48
C GLN A 63 -0.90 3.35 -12.38
N TYR A 64 -2.04 2.95 -12.91
CA TYR A 64 -2.88 3.77 -13.78
C TYR A 64 -4.27 3.92 -13.17
N LYS A 65 -4.86 5.09 -13.36
CA LYS A 65 -6.24 5.40 -12.99
C LYS A 65 -7.09 5.50 -14.27
N ALA A 66 -8.24 4.86 -14.27
CA ALA A 66 -9.21 4.97 -15.37
C ALA A 66 -9.86 6.36 -15.38
N LYS A 67 -9.88 7.03 -16.54
CA LYS A 67 -10.50 8.36 -16.75
C LYS A 67 -12.00 8.25 -17.04
N GLY A 68 -12.43 7.10 -17.57
CA GLY A 68 -13.80 6.74 -17.89
C GLY A 68 -14.03 5.25 -17.66
N THR A 69 -15.10 4.69 -18.24
CA THR A 69 -15.28 3.24 -18.31
C THR A 69 -14.35 2.67 -19.38
N VAL A 70 -13.54 1.68 -18.99
CA VAL A 70 -12.60 0.97 -19.88
C VAL A 70 -12.94 -0.50 -19.91
N LEU A 71 -13.03 -1.05 -21.11
CA LEU A 71 -13.22 -2.47 -21.40
C LEU A 71 -12.08 -2.90 -22.31
N GLU A 72 -11.44 -4.04 -22.01
CA GLU A 72 -10.46 -4.73 -22.85
C GLU A 72 -9.12 -4.02 -23.16
N TYR A 73 -9.05 -2.68 -23.12
CA TYR A 73 -7.83 -1.94 -23.44
C TYR A 73 -6.88 -1.82 -22.25
N SER A 74 -5.65 -2.28 -22.42
CA SER A 74 -4.54 -1.96 -21.53
C SER A 74 -4.10 -0.49 -21.69
N PRO A 75 -3.30 0.05 -20.75
CA PRO A 75 -2.73 1.39 -20.89
C PRO A 75 -1.90 1.61 -22.16
N ASP A 76 -1.16 0.61 -22.61
CA ASP A 76 -0.34 0.72 -23.83
C ASP A 76 -1.20 0.62 -25.09
N GLU A 77 -2.12 -0.35 -25.18
CA GLU A 77 -3.06 -0.46 -26.31
C GLU A 77 -3.93 0.79 -26.46
N ALA A 78 -4.45 1.32 -25.35
CA ALA A 78 -5.23 2.56 -25.37
C ALA A 78 -4.40 3.73 -25.94
N LYS A 79 -3.11 3.80 -25.59
CA LYS A 79 -2.21 4.84 -26.10
C LYS A 79 -1.94 4.67 -27.59
N ASP A 80 -1.72 3.44 -28.05
CA ASP A 80 -1.48 3.13 -29.46
C ASP A 80 -2.71 3.48 -30.33
N GLU A 81 -3.91 3.25 -29.79
CA GLU A 81 -5.20 3.63 -30.39
C GLU A 81 -5.59 5.11 -30.14
N LEU A 82 -4.70 5.92 -29.54
CA LEU A 82 -4.94 7.33 -29.19
C LEU A 82 -6.17 7.57 -28.28
N LEU A 83 -6.56 6.57 -27.50
CA LEU A 83 -7.63 6.63 -26.51
C LEU A 83 -7.12 7.23 -25.20
N ASP A 84 -7.62 8.41 -24.84
CA ASP A 84 -7.31 9.08 -23.57
C ASP A 84 -8.17 8.53 -22.41
N VAL A 85 -8.03 7.24 -22.10
CA VAL A 85 -8.85 6.53 -21.10
C VAL A 85 -8.09 6.13 -19.83
N TRP A 86 -6.76 6.21 -19.85
CA TRP A 86 -5.88 5.93 -18.71
C TRP A 86 -5.00 7.14 -18.36
N GLU A 87 -4.74 7.36 -17.08
CA GLU A 87 -3.77 8.34 -16.59
C GLU A 87 -2.85 7.73 -15.53
N LEU A 88 -1.61 8.21 -15.39
CA LEU A 88 -0.69 7.75 -14.34
C LEU A 88 -1.22 8.14 -12.96
N PHE A 89 -1.37 7.18 -12.06
CA PHE A 89 -1.88 7.42 -10.72
C PHE A 89 -0.87 8.17 -9.85
N THR A 90 -1.34 9.12 -9.04
CA THR A 90 -0.54 9.85 -8.06
C THR A 90 -1.33 10.05 -6.77
N ASP A 91 -0.84 9.45 -5.69
CA ASP A 91 -1.32 9.68 -4.32
C ASP A 91 -0.48 10.73 -3.59
N TRP A 92 0.80 10.87 -3.96
CA TRP A 92 1.74 11.80 -3.31
C TRP A 92 1.19 13.24 -3.26
N LYS A 93 1.33 13.86 -2.08
CA LYS A 93 0.96 15.26 -1.81
C LYS A 93 2.19 16.03 -1.31
N GLY A 94 2.55 17.11 -2.00
CA GLY A 94 3.75 17.89 -1.64
C GLY A 94 3.69 18.57 -0.27
N ASN A 95 2.51 18.88 0.21
CA ASN A 95 2.29 19.46 1.54
C ASN A 95 2.08 18.40 2.65
N LYS A 96 2.24 17.11 2.34
CA LYS A 96 2.14 16.02 3.31
C LYS A 96 3.54 15.56 3.71
N ILE A 97 3.70 15.29 4.99
CA ILE A 97 4.87 14.65 5.58
C ILE A 97 4.56 13.16 5.73
N TYR A 98 5.52 12.32 5.35
CA TYR A 98 5.41 10.87 5.37
C TYR A 98 6.43 10.27 6.35
N ASP A 99 6.00 9.23 7.06
CA ASP A 99 6.86 8.46 7.96
C ASP A 99 7.85 7.59 7.19
N LYS A 100 8.90 7.14 7.88
CA LYS A 100 9.85 6.19 7.33
C LYS A 100 9.12 4.91 6.89
N ASP A 101 9.54 4.37 5.75
CA ASP A 101 8.96 3.18 5.11
C ASP A 101 7.52 3.35 4.59
N ALA A 102 6.92 4.54 4.68
CA ALA A 102 5.68 4.86 3.98
C ALA A 102 5.86 4.70 2.46
N ILE A 103 4.86 4.08 1.82
CA ILE A 103 4.80 3.91 0.38
C ILE A 103 3.88 4.98 -0.21
N VAL A 104 4.38 5.69 -1.22
CA VAL A 104 3.60 6.69 -1.97
C VAL A 104 3.69 6.40 -3.45
N THR A 105 2.61 6.63 -4.18
CA THR A 105 2.63 6.55 -5.64
C THR A 105 2.76 7.94 -6.24
N TYR A 106 3.71 8.12 -7.15
CA TYR A 106 3.89 9.34 -7.92
C TYR A 106 4.17 9.03 -9.38
N LYS A 107 3.36 9.58 -10.29
CA LYS A 107 3.43 9.29 -11.73
C LYS A 107 3.43 7.78 -12.02
N GLY A 108 2.57 7.05 -11.32
CA GLY A 108 2.41 5.60 -11.43
C GLY A 108 3.50 4.77 -10.76
N ILE A 109 4.60 5.36 -10.28
CA ILE A 109 5.70 4.63 -9.65
C ILE A 109 5.54 4.67 -8.14
N GLN A 110 5.71 3.53 -7.48
CA GLN A 110 5.75 3.45 -6.03
C GLN A 110 7.14 3.80 -5.52
N TYR A 111 7.17 4.66 -4.49
CA TYR A 111 8.38 5.09 -3.82
C TYR A 111 8.25 4.83 -2.33
N LYS A 112 9.35 4.42 -1.71
CA LYS A 112 9.43 4.22 -0.26
C LYS A 112 10.22 5.34 0.42
N ALA A 113 9.61 5.98 1.40
CA ALA A 113 10.27 6.99 2.23
C ALA A 113 11.44 6.38 3.02
N LYS A 114 12.60 7.03 2.98
CA LYS A 114 13.84 6.58 3.65
C LYS A 114 13.96 7.08 5.09
N LEU A 115 13.37 8.24 5.38
CA LEU A 115 13.48 8.95 6.65
C LEU A 115 12.09 9.37 7.12
N PRO A 116 11.86 9.48 8.45
CA PRO A 116 10.69 10.17 8.96
C PRO A 116 10.76 11.65 8.56
N GLY A 117 9.62 12.31 8.39
CA GLY A 117 9.62 13.71 7.98
C GLY A 117 9.75 13.93 6.47
N THR A 118 9.65 12.88 5.66
CA THR A 118 9.86 12.97 4.20
C THR A 118 8.66 13.66 3.53
N GLY A 119 8.85 14.77 2.81
CA GLY A 119 7.77 15.53 2.16
C GLY A 119 8.31 16.74 1.38
N GLY A 120 7.44 17.62 0.88
CA GLY A 120 7.82 18.88 0.22
C GLY A 120 8.32 18.75 -1.22
N LEU A 121 9.28 17.85 -1.46
CA LEU A 121 9.84 17.58 -2.79
C LEU A 121 9.21 16.33 -3.40
N ALA A 122 8.96 16.39 -4.72
CA ALA A 122 8.47 15.23 -5.47
C ALA A 122 9.46 14.05 -5.36
N PRO A 123 8.97 12.79 -5.34
CA PRO A 123 9.84 11.62 -5.17
C PRO A 123 10.92 11.47 -6.25
N ASP A 124 10.59 11.79 -7.51
CA ASP A 124 11.54 11.76 -8.63
C ASP A 124 12.68 12.78 -8.52
N LYS A 125 12.46 13.86 -7.76
CA LYS A 125 13.44 14.93 -7.52
C LYS A 125 14.26 14.75 -6.25
N SER A 126 14.00 13.71 -5.44
CA SER A 126 14.57 13.57 -4.10
C SER A 126 15.07 12.16 -3.80
N LYS A 127 16.13 11.74 -4.51
CA LYS A 127 16.77 10.42 -4.36
C LYS A 127 17.28 10.10 -2.95
N ASN A 128 17.51 11.11 -2.11
CA ASN A 128 17.93 10.91 -0.72
C ASN A 128 16.75 10.67 0.24
N LEU A 129 15.55 11.05 -0.16
CA LEU A 129 14.33 10.95 0.65
C LEU A 129 13.50 9.72 0.27
N PHE A 130 13.53 9.31 -1.00
CA PHE A 130 12.79 8.16 -1.52
C PHE A 130 13.71 7.13 -2.19
N LYS A 131 13.30 5.86 -2.24
CA LYS A 131 13.87 4.79 -3.09
C LYS A 131 12.79 3.95 -3.73
#